data_AF-A0A2M9IPP4-F1
#
_entry.id   AF-A0A2M9IPP4-F1
#
_cell.length_a   1.000
_cell.length_b   1.000
_cell.length_c   1.000
_cell.angle_alpha   90.00
_cell.angle_beta   90.00
_cell.angle_gamma   90.00
#
_symmetry.space_group_name_H-M   'P 1'
#
loop_
_entity.id
_entity.type
_entity.pdbx_description
1 polymer ?
#
loop_
_entity_poly.entity_id
_entity_poly.type
_entity_poly.pdbx_seq_one_letter_code
_entity_poly.pdbx_strand_id
1 'polypeptide(L)'
;MAQSRQPQPLAATSVLSFHDAVELFLVLAGEHLQVGLPTQINFSQYWDKLAAGLPPNTQLPSKKAMERMNKLRVNLKHHGAVPSPTDIDQVRADVLTFFTDATPLVFGGTFTQIDMIDLVTRQQTVNFLQYAQTCADKGDLPQAMAALSIAFTELIEHYTETRRSAHRPPFRFGDLRDYRDESSRIRGDREARKLNLGGLVGYVRDISKQLSSLTTATKQIQRAMRVTALGIDYTRYAKFGVLAP
;
A
#
# COMPACT_ATOMS: atom_id res chain seq x y z
N MET A 1 -5.10 -7.35 11.28
CA MET A 1 -4.95 -7.88 12.66
C MET A 1 -4.39 -6.89 13.68
N ALA A 2 -3.50 -5.94 13.34
CA ALA A 2 -2.87 -5.04 14.32
C ALA A 2 -3.85 -4.24 15.22
N GLN A 3 -4.99 -3.78 14.68
CA GLN A 3 -6.01 -3.04 15.44
C GLN A 3 -6.54 -3.82 16.65
N SER A 4 -6.71 -5.14 16.50
CA SER A 4 -7.24 -5.99 17.58
C SER A 4 -6.26 -6.17 18.75
N ARG A 5 -5.00 -5.75 18.61
CA ARG A 5 -3.97 -5.79 19.68
C ARG A 5 -3.77 -4.44 20.37
N GLN A 6 -4.56 -3.43 20.01
CA GLN A 6 -4.51 -2.12 20.66
C GLN A 6 -5.06 -2.20 22.09
N PRO A 7 -4.75 -1.23 22.97
CA PRO A 7 -5.42 -1.15 24.27
C PRO A 7 -6.93 -0.89 24.10
N GLN A 8 -7.72 -1.34 25.08
CA GLN A 8 -9.16 -1.02 25.11
C GLN A 8 -9.37 0.49 25.36
N PRO A 9 -10.41 1.12 24.79
CA PRO A 9 -11.46 0.53 23.95
C PRO A 9 -11.09 0.45 22.46
N LEU A 10 -9.89 0.87 22.04
CA LEU A 10 -9.51 0.97 20.63
C LEU A 10 -9.56 -0.38 19.91
N ALA A 11 -9.23 -1.47 20.60
CA ALA A 11 -9.31 -2.82 20.05
C ALA A 11 -10.71 -3.22 19.63
N ALA A 12 -11.77 -2.72 20.29
CA ALA A 12 -13.14 -3.13 20.03
C ALA A 12 -13.57 -2.86 18.58
N THR A 13 -13.06 -1.77 17.98
CA THR A 13 -13.34 -1.43 16.57
C THR A 13 -12.89 -2.52 15.59
N SER A 14 -11.92 -3.37 15.97
CA SER A 14 -11.49 -4.49 15.14
C SER A 14 -12.60 -5.50 14.86
N VAL A 15 -13.57 -5.65 15.77
CA VAL A 15 -14.74 -6.53 15.58
C VAL A 15 -15.59 -6.08 14.40
N LEU A 16 -15.68 -4.77 14.14
CA LEU A 16 -16.36 -4.23 12.95
C LEU A 16 -15.61 -4.65 11.68
N SER A 17 -14.30 -4.42 11.63
CA SER A 17 -13.48 -4.80 10.48
C SER A 17 -13.45 -6.31 10.23
N PHE A 18 -13.48 -7.13 11.28
CA PHE A 18 -13.58 -8.58 11.15
C PHE A 18 -14.91 -9.00 10.54
N HIS A 19 -16.02 -8.40 10.98
CA HIS A 19 -17.31 -8.64 10.37
C HIS A 19 -17.30 -8.27 8.89
N ASP A 20 -16.83 -7.07 8.54
CA ASP A 20 -16.81 -6.59 7.16
C ASP A 20 -15.96 -7.52 6.27
N ALA A 21 -14.81 -7.97 6.76
CA ALA A 21 -13.95 -8.91 6.02
C ALA A 21 -14.64 -10.26 5.75
N VAL A 22 -15.34 -10.82 6.75
CA VAL A 22 -16.08 -12.08 6.58
C VAL A 22 -17.27 -11.89 5.64
N GLU A 23 -18.01 -10.79 5.77
CA GLU A 23 -19.16 -10.52 4.89
C GLU A 23 -18.71 -10.34 3.42
N LEU A 24 -17.64 -9.58 3.17
CA LEU A 24 -17.07 -9.44 1.83
C LEU A 24 -16.63 -10.78 1.25
N PHE A 25 -16.02 -11.64 2.07
CA PHE A 25 -15.67 -13.00 1.64
C PHE A 25 -16.90 -13.82 1.28
N LEU A 26 -17.98 -13.76 2.06
CA LEU A 26 -19.21 -14.50 1.79
C LEU A 26 -19.90 -14.02 0.51
N VAL A 27 -19.87 -12.72 0.23
CA VAL A 27 -20.35 -12.15 -1.02
C VAL A 27 -19.51 -12.65 -2.20
N LEU A 28 -18.18 -12.56 -2.10
CA LEU A 28 -17.26 -13.05 -3.12
C LEU A 28 -17.42 -14.57 -3.36
N ALA A 29 -17.64 -15.33 -2.30
CA ALA A 29 -17.93 -16.76 -2.39
C ALA A 29 -19.23 -17.02 -3.17
N GLY A 30 -20.28 -16.21 -2.95
CA GLY A 30 -21.52 -16.30 -3.72
C GLY A 30 -21.31 -16.03 -5.20
N GLU A 31 -20.53 -15.01 -5.54
CA GLU A 31 -20.18 -14.69 -6.93
C GLU A 31 -19.35 -15.82 -7.57
N HIS A 32 -18.33 -16.32 -6.88
CA HIS A 32 -17.46 -17.39 -7.38
C HIS A 32 -18.21 -18.70 -7.61
N LEU A 33 -19.10 -19.08 -6.67
CA LEU A 33 -19.95 -20.26 -6.77
C LEU A 33 -21.18 -20.04 -7.66
N GLN A 34 -21.34 -18.84 -8.23
CA GLN A 34 -22.49 -18.45 -9.06
C GLN A 34 -23.85 -18.64 -8.36
N VAL A 35 -23.88 -18.46 -7.04
CA VAL A 35 -25.09 -18.52 -6.23
C VAL A 35 -25.73 -17.14 -6.17
N GLY A 36 -26.98 -17.03 -6.64
CA GLY A 36 -27.74 -15.79 -6.58
C GLY A 36 -28.07 -15.39 -5.13
N LEU A 37 -27.24 -14.53 -4.54
CA LEU A 37 -27.46 -13.97 -3.21
C LEU A 37 -28.48 -12.82 -3.28
N PRO A 38 -29.50 -12.77 -2.38
CA PRO A 38 -30.42 -11.65 -2.31
C PRO A 38 -29.71 -10.35 -1.92
N THR A 39 -30.21 -9.21 -2.42
CA THR A 39 -29.68 -7.87 -2.08
C THR A 39 -29.75 -7.57 -0.57
N GLN A 40 -30.74 -8.14 0.13
CA GLN A 40 -30.86 -8.07 1.57
C GLN A 40 -30.83 -9.49 2.13
N ILE A 41 -29.69 -9.89 2.67
CA ILE A 41 -29.49 -11.19 3.29
C ILE A 41 -29.07 -11.00 4.74
N ASN A 42 -29.65 -11.78 5.65
CA ASN A 42 -29.19 -11.79 7.03
C ASN A 42 -27.87 -12.56 7.13
N PHE A 43 -26.95 -12.10 7.96
CA PHE A 43 -25.62 -12.69 8.09
C PHE A 43 -25.62 -14.23 8.33
N SER A 44 -26.57 -14.75 9.10
CA SER A 44 -26.67 -16.19 9.35
C SER A 44 -27.11 -17.01 8.13
N GLN A 45 -27.82 -16.38 7.18
CA GLN A 45 -28.39 -17.06 6.01
C GLN A 45 -27.34 -17.35 4.93
N TYR A 46 -26.16 -16.73 4.97
CA TYR A 46 -25.10 -16.99 3.99
C TYR A 46 -24.71 -18.48 3.96
N TRP A 47 -24.57 -19.14 5.11
CA TRP A 47 -24.23 -20.56 5.18
C TRP A 47 -25.24 -21.44 4.44
N ASP A 48 -26.53 -21.15 4.61
CA ASP A 48 -27.60 -21.96 4.04
C ASP A 48 -27.73 -21.72 2.53
N LYS A 49 -27.48 -20.48 2.08
CA LYS A 49 -27.50 -20.13 0.65
C LYS A 49 -26.28 -20.65 -0.10
N LEU A 50 -25.09 -20.48 0.46
CA LEU A 50 -23.84 -20.91 -0.18
C LEU A 50 -23.71 -22.43 -0.22
N ALA A 51 -24.36 -23.16 0.68
CA ALA A 51 -24.38 -24.63 0.67
C ALA A 51 -24.83 -25.22 -0.67
N ALA A 52 -25.70 -24.52 -1.43
CA ALA A 52 -26.16 -24.98 -2.73
C ALA A 52 -25.07 -24.99 -3.82
N GLY A 53 -24.03 -24.14 -3.68
CA GLY A 53 -22.92 -24.04 -4.64
C GLY A 53 -21.68 -24.84 -4.24
N LEU A 54 -21.63 -25.37 -3.02
CA LEU A 54 -20.49 -26.11 -2.49
C LEU A 54 -20.48 -27.58 -2.95
N PRO A 55 -19.32 -28.28 -2.88
CA PRO A 55 -19.24 -29.70 -3.19
C PRO A 55 -20.25 -30.55 -2.39
N PRO A 56 -20.75 -31.67 -2.96
CA PRO A 56 -21.73 -32.53 -2.29
C PRO A 56 -21.26 -32.95 -0.90
N ASN A 57 -22.18 -32.95 0.07
CA ASN A 57 -21.93 -33.28 1.49
C ASN A 57 -20.93 -32.36 2.22
N THR A 58 -20.65 -31.17 1.68
CA THR A 58 -19.83 -30.17 2.38
C THR A 58 -20.70 -28.99 2.83
N GLN A 59 -20.23 -28.32 3.88
CA GLN A 59 -20.84 -27.09 4.38
C GLN A 59 -19.75 -26.09 4.68
N LEU A 60 -20.09 -24.81 4.53
CA LEU A 60 -19.18 -23.74 4.89
C LEU A 60 -18.84 -23.84 6.40
N PRO A 61 -17.56 -23.77 6.79
CA PRO A 61 -17.14 -24.01 8.17
C PRO A 61 -17.54 -22.88 9.11
N SER A 62 -17.36 -23.10 10.42
CA SER A 62 -17.36 -22.07 11.47
C SER A 62 -18.64 -21.23 11.64
N LYS A 63 -19.82 -21.70 11.19
CA LYS A 63 -21.11 -20.98 11.32
C LYS A 63 -21.34 -20.39 12.72
N LYS A 64 -21.28 -21.23 13.76
CA LYS A 64 -21.52 -20.82 15.16
C LYS A 64 -20.52 -19.77 15.66
N ALA A 65 -19.26 -19.86 15.22
CA ALA A 65 -18.23 -18.90 15.60
C ALA A 65 -18.48 -17.54 14.96
N MET A 66 -18.88 -17.53 13.68
CA MET A 66 -19.24 -16.31 12.96
C MET A 66 -20.54 -15.68 13.49
N GLU A 67 -21.52 -16.49 13.90
CA GLU A 67 -22.72 -16.00 14.59
C GLU A 67 -22.39 -15.32 15.92
N ARG A 68 -21.45 -15.87 16.70
CA ARG A 68 -20.94 -15.24 17.93
C ARG A 68 -20.26 -13.91 17.64
N MET A 69 -19.38 -13.84 16.63
CA MET A 69 -18.77 -12.60 16.19
C MET A 69 -19.83 -11.55 15.80
N ASN A 70 -20.83 -11.94 15.01
CA ASN A 70 -21.90 -11.04 14.61
C ASN A 70 -22.69 -10.50 15.81
N LYS A 71 -22.97 -11.34 16.81
CA LYS A 71 -23.61 -10.90 18.07
C LYS A 71 -22.77 -9.85 18.80
N LEU A 72 -21.45 -10.07 18.93
CA LEU A 72 -20.53 -9.09 19.53
C LEU A 72 -20.51 -7.77 18.75
N ARG A 73 -20.50 -7.85 17.41
CA ARG A 73 -20.58 -6.69 16.53
C ARG A 73 -21.88 -5.90 16.72
N VAL A 74 -23.02 -6.59 16.78
CA VAL A 74 -24.35 -5.97 16.98
C VAL A 74 -24.40 -5.26 18.34
N ASN A 75 -23.92 -5.93 19.39
CA ASN A 75 -23.85 -5.35 20.74
C ASN A 75 -22.97 -4.10 20.79
N LEU A 76 -21.81 -4.12 20.15
CA LEU A 76 -20.93 -2.96 20.06
C LEU A 76 -21.60 -1.81 19.29
N LYS A 77 -22.17 -2.08 18.11
CA LYS A 77 -22.72 -1.06 17.21
C LYS A 77 -24.02 -0.43 17.71
N HIS A 78 -24.93 -1.23 18.26
CA HIS A 78 -26.29 -0.78 18.59
C HIS A 78 -26.51 -0.53 20.08
N HIS A 79 -25.70 -1.16 20.94
CA HIS A 79 -25.85 -1.06 22.39
C HIS A 79 -24.63 -0.45 23.08
N GLY A 80 -23.58 -0.10 22.33
CA GLY A 80 -22.35 0.47 22.88
C GLY A 80 -21.59 -0.49 23.82
N ALA A 81 -21.93 -1.78 23.79
CA ALA A 81 -21.34 -2.76 24.68
C ALA A 81 -19.96 -3.17 24.15
N VAL A 82 -18.91 -2.72 24.85
CA VAL A 82 -17.51 -2.96 24.47
C VAL A 82 -17.13 -4.42 24.73
N PRO A 83 -16.70 -5.20 23.72
CA PRO A 83 -16.22 -6.57 23.91
C PRO A 83 -14.98 -6.62 24.80
N SER A 84 -14.86 -7.67 25.61
CA SER A 84 -13.67 -7.86 26.45
C SER A 84 -12.43 -8.19 25.59
N PRO A 85 -11.21 -8.01 26.11
CA PRO A 85 -9.99 -8.44 25.40
C PRO A 85 -10.03 -9.92 24.99
N THR A 86 -10.54 -10.80 25.86
CA THR A 86 -10.72 -12.22 25.56
C THR A 86 -11.70 -12.46 24.42
N ASP A 87 -12.80 -11.71 24.36
CA ASP A 87 -13.75 -11.80 23.24
C ASP A 87 -13.08 -11.41 21.92
N ILE A 88 -12.26 -10.35 21.94
CA ILE A 88 -11.54 -9.87 20.75
C ILE A 88 -10.50 -10.90 20.29
N ASP A 89 -9.76 -11.49 21.22
CA ASP A 89 -8.78 -12.53 20.92
C ASP A 89 -9.46 -13.78 20.33
N GLN A 90 -10.60 -14.17 20.89
CA GLN A 90 -11.40 -15.29 20.38
C GLN A 90 -11.94 -15.00 18.98
N VAL A 91 -12.54 -13.83 18.75
CA VAL A 91 -13.03 -13.42 17.42
C VAL A 91 -11.88 -13.43 16.40
N ARG A 92 -10.70 -12.92 16.77
CA ARG A 92 -9.53 -12.95 15.88
C ARG A 92 -9.16 -14.38 15.49
N ALA A 93 -9.11 -15.29 16.45
CA ALA A 93 -8.81 -16.70 16.21
C ALA A 93 -9.88 -17.36 15.34
N ASP A 94 -11.16 -17.15 15.66
CA ASP A 94 -12.29 -17.70 14.93
C ASP A 94 -12.31 -17.25 13.45
N VAL A 95 -12.05 -15.96 13.21
CA VAL A 95 -12.04 -15.38 11.86
C VAL A 95 -10.85 -15.91 11.06
N LEU A 96 -9.68 -16.04 11.68
CA LEU A 96 -8.52 -16.65 11.03
C LEU A 96 -8.79 -18.11 10.65
N THR A 97 -9.36 -18.90 11.57
CA THR A 97 -9.74 -20.29 11.31
C THR A 97 -10.78 -20.36 10.19
N PHE A 98 -11.80 -19.50 10.22
CA PHE A 98 -12.78 -19.41 9.14
C PHE A 98 -12.12 -19.18 7.78
N PHE A 99 -11.25 -18.18 7.64
CA PHE A 99 -10.57 -17.95 6.35
C PHE A 99 -9.67 -19.11 5.94
N THR A 100 -8.95 -19.69 6.89
CA THR A 100 -8.03 -20.82 6.63
C THR A 100 -8.79 -22.04 6.10
N ASP A 101 -9.96 -22.34 6.67
CA ASP A 101 -10.75 -23.53 6.33
C ASP A 101 -11.68 -23.28 5.13
N ALA A 102 -12.28 -22.08 5.03
CA ALA A 102 -13.23 -21.76 3.98
C ALA A 102 -12.55 -21.46 2.64
N THR A 103 -11.34 -20.89 2.63
CA THR A 103 -10.67 -20.51 1.37
C THR A 103 -10.39 -21.71 0.47
N PRO A 104 -9.81 -22.82 0.95
CA PRO A 104 -9.61 -24.02 0.14
C PRO A 104 -10.92 -24.64 -0.34
N LEU A 105 -11.95 -24.62 0.52
CA LEU A 105 -13.25 -25.19 0.19
C LEU A 105 -13.98 -24.43 -0.91
N VAL A 106 -13.93 -23.10 -0.87
CA VAL A 106 -14.66 -22.22 -1.80
C VAL A 106 -13.85 -21.96 -3.07
N PHE A 107 -12.56 -21.65 -2.94
CA PHE A 107 -11.72 -21.13 -4.03
C PHE A 107 -10.63 -22.11 -4.50
N GLY A 108 -10.45 -23.25 -3.83
CA GLY A 108 -9.44 -24.26 -4.20
C GLY A 108 -7.98 -23.85 -3.93
N GLY A 109 -7.73 -22.73 -3.25
CA GLY A 109 -6.40 -22.24 -2.88
C GLY A 109 -6.21 -22.11 -1.37
N THR A 110 -4.97 -21.93 -0.89
CA THR A 110 -4.74 -21.72 0.54
C THR A 110 -4.79 -20.24 0.89
N PHE A 111 -5.38 -19.92 2.05
CA PHE A 111 -5.46 -18.53 2.51
C PHE A 111 -4.08 -17.89 2.70
N THR A 112 -3.07 -18.68 3.07
CA THR A 112 -1.69 -18.21 3.29
C THR A 112 -0.93 -17.89 2.01
N GLN A 113 -1.42 -18.30 0.84
CA GLN A 113 -0.81 -17.95 -0.45
C GLN A 113 -1.26 -16.58 -0.95
N ILE A 114 -2.31 -16.00 -0.38
CA ILE A 114 -2.83 -14.69 -0.81
C ILE A 114 -1.88 -13.60 -0.33
N ASP A 115 -1.26 -12.87 -1.27
CA ASP A 115 -0.34 -11.79 -0.98
C ASP A 115 -0.90 -10.44 -1.47
N MET A 116 -0.63 -9.37 -0.71
CA MET A 116 -0.93 -8.01 -1.17
C MET A 116 -0.09 -7.61 -2.39
N ILE A 117 1.04 -8.27 -2.63
CA ILE A 117 1.85 -8.09 -3.85
C ILE A 117 0.99 -8.35 -5.10
N ASP A 118 0.04 -9.29 -5.03
CA ASP A 118 -0.83 -9.65 -6.17
C ASP A 118 -1.79 -8.51 -6.58
N LEU A 119 -2.00 -7.52 -5.70
CA LEU A 119 -2.80 -6.32 -6.01
C LEU A 119 -2.02 -5.28 -6.81
N VAL A 120 -0.69 -5.43 -6.94
CA VAL A 120 0.17 -4.48 -7.64
C VAL A 120 0.16 -4.81 -9.13
N THR A 121 -0.40 -3.92 -9.94
CA THR A 121 -0.59 -4.16 -11.38
C THR A 121 0.68 -4.12 -12.20
N ARG A 122 1.72 -3.41 -11.73
CA ARG A 122 2.96 -3.23 -12.48
C ARG A 122 3.98 -4.32 -12.16
N GLN A 123 4.26 -5.15 -13.15
CA GLN A 123 5.19 -6.28 -13.02
C GLN A 123 6.58 -5.88 -12.51
N GLN A 124 7.09 -4.71 -12.93
CA GLN A 124 8.39 -4.23 -12.46
C GLN A 124 8.40 -4.01 -10.94
N THR A 125 7.35 -3.41 -10.39
CA THR A 125 7.19 -3.24 -8.94
C THR A 125 7.07 -4.60 -8.25
N VAL A 126 6.24 -5.49 -8.80
CA VAL A 126 6.04 -6.86 -8.28
C VAL A 126 7.36 -7.61 -8.16
N ASN A 127 8.23 -7.53 -9.18
CA ASN A 127 9.54 -8.20 -9.15
C ASN A 127 10.41 -7.72 -7.97
N PHE A 128 10.41 -6.41 -7.68
CA PHE A 128 11.16 -5.88 -6.53
C PHE A 128 10.53 -6.28 -5.20
N LEU A 129 9.19 -6.32 -5.11
CA LEU A 129 8.50 -6.76 -3.90
C LEU A 129 8.76 -8.24 -3.60
N GLN A 130 8.69 -9.12 -4.62
CA GLN A 130 9.00 -10.54 -4.49
C GLN A 130 10.48 -10.77 -4.13
N TYR A 131 11.39 -10.00 -4.73
CA TYR A 131 12.80 -10.04 -4.35
C TYR A 131 13.00 -9.60 -2.89
N ALA A 132 12.33 -8.53 -2.46
CA ALA A 132 12.37 -8.07 -1.07
C ALA A 132 11.87 -9.14 -0.10
N GLN A 133 10.75 -9.80 -0.42
CA GLN A 133 10.21 -10.91 0.37
C GLN A 133 11.22 -12.05 0.48
N THR A 134 11.82 -12.45 -0.65
CA THR A 134 12.84 -13.51 -0.69
C THR A 134 14.07 -13.16 0.18
N CYS A 135 14.53 -11.91 0.16
CA CYS A 135 15.62 -11.46 1.01
C CYS A 135 15.24 -11.45 2.49
N ALA A 136 14.03 -10.98 2.82
CA ALA A 136 13.52 -10.96 4.18
C ALA A 136 13.39 -12.38 4.76
N ASP A 137 12.86 -13.33 3.99
CA ASP A 137 12.72 -14.74 4.38
C ASP A 137 14.09 -15.40 4.66
N LYS A 138 15.15 -14.93 4.00
CA LYS A 138 16.54 -15.37 4.23
C LYS A 138 17.24 -14.62 5.39
N GLY A 139 16.60 -13.61 5.97
CA GLY A 139 17.18 -12.75 7.00
C GLY A 139 18.10 -11.64 6.47
N ASP A 140 18.19 -11.46 5.14
CA ASP A 140 18.96 -10.38 4.51
C ASP A 140 18.15 -9.08 4.49
N LEU A 141 17.98 -8.50 5.67
CA LEU A 141 17.17 -7.30 5.89
C LEU A 141 17.64 -6.06 5.11
N PRO A 142 18.95 -5.76 4.97
CA PRO A 142 19.38 -4.59 4.20
C PRO A 142 18.96 -4.68 2.73
N GLN A 143 19.11 -5.85 2.10
CA GLN A 143 18.72 -6.05 0.70
C GLN A 143 17.21 -6.02 0.55
N ALA A 144 16.46 -6.57 1.52
CA ALA A 144 15.01 -6.46 1.55
C ALA A 144 14.55 -5.00 1.62
N MET A 145 15.16 -4.20 2.51
CA MET A 145 14.84 -2.76 2.62
C MET A 145 15.20 -1.97 1.37
N ALA A 146 16.36 -2.25 0.76
CA ALA A 146 16.78 -1.62 -0.50
C ALA A 146 15.75 -1.90 -1.62
N ALA A 147 15.33 -3.16 -1.76
CA ALA A 147 14.35 -3.56 -2.75
C ALA A 147 12.97 -2.94 -2.53
N LEU A 148 12.52 -2.82 -1.27
CA LEU A 148 11.28 -2.11 -0.92
C LEU A 148 11.37 -0.61 -1.27
N SER A 149 12.52 0.03 -1.02
CA SER A 149 12.76 1.44 -1.37
C SER A 149 12.69 1.67 -2.89
N ILE A 150 13.27 0.76 -3.66
CA ILE A 150 13.21 0.78 -5.12
C ILE A 150 11.76 0.56 -5.59
N ALA A 151 11.07 -0.46 -5.08
CA ALA A 151 9.67 -0.73 -5.42
C ALA A 151 8.77 0.48 -5.15
N PHE A 152 8.94 1.11 -3.98
CA PHE A 152 8.16 2.28 -3.60
C PHE A 152 8.45 3.48 -4.52
N THR A 153 9.73 3.76 -4.80
CA THR A 153 10.14 4.84 -5.69
C THR A 153 9.58 4.63 -7.10
N GLU A 154 9.70 3.42 -7.63
CA GLU A 154 9.19 3.04 -8.94
C GLU A 154 7.67 3.24 -9.03
N LEU A 155 6.92 2.86 -7.98
CA LEU A 155 5.48 3.07 -7.93
C LEU A 155 5.12 4.56 -7.91
N ILE A 156 5.78 5.38 -7.08
CA ILE A 156 5.56 6.83 -7.04
C ILE A 156 5.89 7.48 -8.39
N GLU A 157 7.00 7.11 -9.00
CA GLU A 157 7.38 7.59 -10.34
C GLU A 157 6.33 7.16 -11.37
N HIS A 158 5.85 5.92 -11.34
CA HIS A 158 4.83 5.46 -12.28
C HIS A 158 3.56 6.34 -12.25
N TYR A 159 3.07 6.69 -11.07
CA TYR A 159 1.86 7.51 -10.92
C TYR A 159 2.08 9.00 -11.14
N THR A 160 3.34 9.47 -11.08
CA THR A 160 3.68 10.90 -11.18
C THR A 160 4.37 11.27 -12.49
N GLU A 161 4.90 10.30 -13.22
CA GLU A 161 5.67 10.50 -14.45
C GLU A 161 4.86 10.32 -15.74
N THR A 162 5.42 10.94 -16.78
CA THR A 162 4.78 11.19 -18.05
C THR A 162 5.00 10.01 -19.00
N ARG A 163 4.03 9.10 -19.11
CA ARG A 163 3.97 8.24 -20.31
C ARG A 163 3.41 9.05 -21.47
N ARG A 164 4.30 9.72 -22.22
CA ARG A 164 4.18 10.18 -23.63
C ARG A 164 2.76 10.33 -24.20
N SER A 165 1.87 11.00 -23.49
CA SER A 165 0.47 11.17 -23.84
C SER A 165 0.13 12.65 -23.72
N ALA A 166 -0.82 13.11 -24.54
CA ALA A 166 -1.36 14.47 -24.50
C ALA A 166 -1.99 14.84 -23.13
N HIS A 167 -2.17 13.85 -22.24
CA HIS A 167 -2.69 14.04 -20.90
C HIS A 167 -1.59 14.38 -19.88
N ARG A 168 -1.71 15.53 -19.22
CA ARG A 168 -0.85 15.92 -18.11
C ARG A 168 -1.33 15.20 -16.84
N PRO A 169 -0.52 14.35 -16.19
CA PRO A 169 -0.95 13.72 -14.95
C PRO A 169 -1.11 14.78 -13.85
N PRO A 170 -2.11 14.63 -12.96
CA PRO A 170 -2.45 15.64 -11.95
C PRO A 170 -1.32 15.93 -10.96
N PHE A 171 -0.34 15.03 -10.83
CA PHE A 171 0.74 15.09 -9.83
C PHE A 171 2.11 15.51 -10.38
N ARG A 172 2.17 16.06 -11.61
CA ARG A 172 3.45 16.40 -12.25
C ARG A 172 4.17 17.58 -11.58
N PHE A 173 3.42 18.54 -11.03
CA PHE A 173 3.91 19.78 -10.39
C PHE A 173 5.02 20.52 -11.17
N GLY A 174 4.92 20.61 -12.50
CA GLY A 174 5.86 21.34 -13.35
C GLY A 174 7.10 20.54 -13.78
N ASP A 175 7.71 20.93 -14.90
CA ASP A 175 8.92 20.28 -15.42
C ASP A 175 10.16 21.01 -14.93
N LEU A 176 10.95 20.36 -14.07
CA LEU A 176 12.28 20.83 -13.73
C LEU A 176 13.30 20.09 -14.59
N ARG A 177 14.02 20.83 -15.43
CA ARG A 177 15.24 20.34 -16.08
C ARG A 177 16.41 20.54 -15.13
N ASP A 178 17.32 19.57 -15.09
CA ASP A 178 18.58 19.74 -14.39
C ASP A 178 19.38 20.91 -14.99
N TYR A 179 19.75 21.85 -14.13
CA TYR A 179 20.63 22.94 -14.51
C TYR A 179 22.04 22.39 -14.74
N ARG A 180 22.63 22.69 -15.90
CA ARG A 180 24.02 22.36 -16.22
C ARG A 180 24.88 23.61 -16.04
N ASP A 181 25.99 23.46 -15.30
CA ASP A 181 26.97 24.53 -15.14
C ASP A 181 27.72 24.81 -16.46
N GLU A 182 27.42 25.96 -17.04
CA GLU A 182 28.01 26.43 -18.30
C GLU A 182 29.37 27.13 -18.10
N SER A 183 29.82 27.37 -16.85
CA SER A 183 31.08 28.06 -16.55
C SER A 183 32.31 27.32 -17.10
N SER A 184 32.21 25.98 -17.20
CA SER A 184 33.22 25.12 -17.80
C SER A 184 33.39 25.36 -19.31
N ARG A 185 32.29 25.61 -20.03
CA ARG A 185 32.29 25.95 -21.46
C ARG A 185 32.86 27.34 -21.71
N ILE A 186 32.50 28.32 -20.89
CA ILE A 186 33.05 29.69 -20.97
C ILE A 186 34.56 29.70 -20.70
N ARG A 187 35.05 28.89 -19.76
CA ARG A 187 36.49 28.75 -19.47
C ARG A 187 37.28 28.07 -20.62
N GLY A 188 36.59 27.24 -21.42
CA GLY A 188 37.14 26.55 -22.59
C GLY A 188 37.24 27.41 -23.84
N ASP A 189 36.52 28.54 -23.89
CA ASP A 189 36.47 29.44 -25.05
C ASP A 189 37.76 30.27 -25.18
N ARG A 190 38.36 30.26 -26.38
CA ARG A 190 39.59 31.01 -26.70
C ARG A 190 39.37 32.51 -26.71
N GLU A 191 38.20 32.99 -27.14
CA GLU A 191 37.91 34.42 -27.20
C GLU A 191 37.63 35.00 -25.81
N ALA A 192 36.96 34.24 -24.94
CA ALA A 192 36.73 34.61 -23.55
C ALA A 192 38.04 34.76 -22.73
N ARG A 193 39.06 33.96 -23.05
CA ARG A 193 40.40 34.08 -22.44
C ARG A 193 41.16 35.33 -22.89
N LYS A 194 41.05 35.71 -24.17
CA LYS A 194 41.68 36.93 -24.70
C LYS A 194 41.09 38.19 -24.07
N LEU A 195 39.80 38.18 -23.75
CA LEU A 195 39.06 39.29 -23.15
C LEU A 195 39.23 39.40 -21.61
N ASN A 196 40.08 38.57 -21.00
CA ASN A 196 40.34 38.54 -19.55
C ASN A 196 39.06 38.49 -18.68
N LEU A 197 38.05 37.73 -19.14
CA LEU A 197 36.73 37.60 -18.50
C LEU A 197 36.75 36.73 -17.23
N GLY A 198 37.87 36.64 -16.52
CA GLY A 198 38.01 35.80 -15.32
C GLY A 198 36.99 36.13 -14.22
N GLY A 199 36.65 37.41 -14.05
CA GLY A 199 35.60 37.86 -13.13
C GLY A 199 34.20 37.40 -13.55
N LEU A 200 33.91 37.39 -14.86
CA LEU A 200 32.63 36.89 -15.40
C LEU A 200 32.51 35.38 -15.24
N VAL A 201 33.60 34.61 -15.39
CA VAL A 201 33.62 33.16 -15.13
C VAL A 201 33.33 32.86 -13.65
N GLY A 202 33.89 33.65 -12.73
CA GLY A 202 33.59 33.54 -11.29
C GLY A 202 32.11 33.80 -11.01
N TYR A 203 31.58 34.91 -11.54
CA TYR A 203 30.18 35.29 -11.41
C TYR A 203 29.20 34.24 -11.98
N VAL A 204 29.47 33.73 -13.19
CA VAL A 204 28.64 32.67 -13.80
C VAL A 204 28.68 31.39 -12.98
N ARG A 205 29.84 31.04 -12.38
CA ARG A 205 29.94 29.88 -11.49
C ARG A 205 29.09 30.07 -10.23
N ASP A 206 29.08 31.25 -9.64
CA ASP A 206 28.31 31.52 -8.43
C ASP A 206 26.80 31.50 -8.70
N ILE A 207 26.36 32.07 -9.82
CA ILE A 207 24.97 31.93 -10.31
C ILE A 207 24.64 30.46 -10.56
N SER A 208 25.55 29.71 -11.18
CA SER A 208 25.35 28.29 -11.48
C SER A 208 25.13 27.47 -10.21
N LYS A 209 25.92 27.75 -9.16
CA LYS A 209 25.72 27.15 -7.84
C LYS A 209 24.35 27.51 -7.26
N GLN A 210 23.96 28.79 -7.27
CA GLN A 210 22.65 29.20 -6.75
C GLN A 210 21.49 28.54 -7.51
N LEU A 211 21.55 28.49 -8.84
CA LEU A 211 20.56 27.82 -9.68
C LEU A 211 20.50 26.32 -9.41
N SER A 212 21.65 25.66 -9.21
CA SER A 212 21.68 24.23 -8.85
C SER A 212 21.04 23.96 -7.48
N SER A 213 21.31 24.83 -6.49
CA SER A 213 20.70 24.74 -5.15
C SER A 213 19.19 24.98 -5.21
N LEU A 214 18.75 25.98 -5.98
CA LEU A 214 17.32 26.27 -6.17
C LEU A 214 16.63 25.11 -6.87
N THR A 215 17.21 24.58 -7.95
CA THR A 215 16.69 23.41 -8.67
C THR A 215 16.55 22.21 -7.74
N THR A 216 17.54 21.97 -6.88
CA THR A 216 17.53 20.89 -5.89
C THR A 216 16.41 21.10 -4.88
N ALA A 217 16.28 22.32 -4.32
CA ALA A 217 15.21 22.64 -3.38
C ALA A 217 13.82 22.47 -4.01
N THR A 218 13.62 22.93 -5.24
CA THR A 218 12.34 22.78 -5.94
C THR A 218 12.04 21.31 -6.23
N LYS A 219 13.02 20.48 -6.59
CA LYS A 219 12.84 19.02 -6.74
C LYS A 219 12.40 18.35 -5.43
N GLN A 220 12.99 18.72 -4.31
CA GLN A 220 12.58 18.19 -3.00
C GLN A 220 11.15 18.62 -2.64
N ILE A 221 10.79 19.87 -2.90
CA ILE A 221 9.41 20.37 -2.71
C ILE A 221 8.43 19.62 -3.61
N GLN A 222 8.76 19.43 -4.89
CA GLN A 222 7.93 18.64 -5.82
C GLN A 222 7.73 17.21 -5.33
N ARG A 223 8.80 16.55 -4.85
CA ARG A 223 8.70 15.19 -4.30
C ARG A 223 7.80 15.16 -3.07
N ALA A 224 7.97 16.10 -2.15
CA ALA A 224 7.11 16.21 -0.98
C ALA A 224 5.64 16.44 -1.37
N MET A 225 5.37 17.34 -2.31
CA MET A 225 4.00 17.58 -2.82
C MET A 225 3.40 16.34 -3.48
N ARG A 226 4.18 15.58 -4.26
CA ARG A 226 3.73 14.32 -4.87
C ARG A 226 3.32 13.30 -3.83
N VAL A 227 4.17 13.07 -2.83
CA VAL A 227 3.91 12.13 -1.73
C VAL A 227 2.67 12.55 -0.96
N THR A 228 2.57 13.83 -0.58
CA THR A 228 1.41 14.36 0.15
C THR A 228 0.12 14.31 -0.68
N ALA A 229 0.18 14.63 -1.98
CA ALA A 229 -0.97 14.61 -2.87
C ALA A 229 -1.52 13.19 -3.10
N LEU A 230 -0.68 12.17 -2.96
CA LEU A 230 -1.07 10.75 -2.96
C LEU A 230 -1.63 10.30 -1.60
N GLY A 231 -1.78 11.20 -0.63
CA GLY A 231 -2.30 10.90 0.72
C GLY A 231 -1.29 10.20 1.63
N ILE A 232 -0.01 10.19 1.27
CA ILE A 232 1.04 9.54 2.04
C ILE A 232 1.56 10.53 3.09
N ASP A 233 1.67 10.07 4.35
CA ASP A 233 2.25 10.85 5.44
C ASP A 233 3.72 11.15 5.16
N TYR A 234 4.02 12.40 4.85
CA TYR A 234 5.37 12.85 4.51
C TYR A 234 6.37 12.66 5.65
N THR A 235 5.95 12.78 6.91
CA THR A 235 6.85 12.59 8.06
C THR A 235 7.33 11.15 8.15
N ARG A 236 6.40 10.20 7.96
CA ARG A 236 6.72 8.77 7.92
C ARG A 236 7.55 8.43 6.70
N TYR A 237 7.24 9.02 5.55
CA TYR A 237 7.98 8.84 4.32
C TYR A 237 9.43 9.38 4.43
N ALA A 238 9.62 10.56 5.02
CA ALA A 238 10.96 11.10 5.27
C ALA A 238 11.77 10.20 6.21
N LYS A 239 11.13 9.68 7.27
CA LYS A 239 11.76 8.69 8.16
C LYS A 239 12.15 7.41 7.40
N PHE A 240 11.27 6.92 6.51
CA PHE A 240 11.57 5.79 5.63
C PHE A 240 12.80 6.06 4.77
N GLY A 241 12.89 7.22 4.13
CA GLY A 241 14.06 7.59 3.31
C GLY A 241 15.38 7.73 4.06
N VAL A 242 15.35 7.93 5.38
CA VAL A 242 16.56 7.95 6.23
C VAL A 242 16.96 6.54 6.69
N LEU A 243 15.98 5.64 6.85
CA LEU A 243 16.19 4.28 7.33
C LEU A 243 16.49 3.28 6.22
N ALA A 244 15.95 3.52 5.02
CA ALA A 244 16.22 2.70 3.85
C ALA A 244 17.64 3.00 3.32
N PRO A 245 18.39 1.96 2.94
CA PRO A 245 19.73 2.11 2.35
C PRO A 245 19.72 2.74 0.96
#